data_AF-A0A1Y6BGQ1-F1
#
_entry.id   AF-A0A1Y6BGQ1-F1
#
_cell.length_a   1.000
_cell.length_b   1.000
_cell.length_c   1.000
_cell.angle_alpha   90.00
_cell.angle_beta   90.00
_cell.angle_gamma   90.00
#
_symmetry.space_group_name_H-M   'P 1'
#
loop_
_entity.id
_entity.type
_entity.pdbx_description
1 polymer ?
#
loop_
_entity_poly.entity_id
_entity_poly.type
_entity_poly.pdbx_seq_one_letter_code
_entity_poly.pdbx_strand_id
1 'polypeptide(L)'
;MPNLEAKLEAVLAGLGCGFLPGCLVQHCANLGKLKVKAVKEPRPIKQFFAAWNTGDAGLGVQWWIEKLSQGDFINDALIVKTLAATPLSP
;
A
#
# COMPACT_ATOMS: atom_id res chain seq x y z
N MET A 1 -0.89 -15.79 8.53
CA MET A 1 0.38 -15.67 7.76
C MET A 1 0.93 -14.26 7.92
N PRO A 2 2.26 -14.05 7.94
CA PRO A 2 2.84 -12.72 8.06
C PRO A 2 2.79 -11.99 6.71
N ASN A 3 1.61 -11.52 6.32
CA ASN A 3 1.44 -10.62 5.18
C ASN A 3 1.25 -9.17 5.67
N LEU A 4 1.21 -8.22 4.73
CA LEU A 4 1.15 -6.80 5.04
C LEU A 4 -0.23 -6.37 5.59
N GLU A 5 -1.29 -7.06 5.17
CA GLU A 5 -2.66 -6.86 5.64
C GLU A 5 -2.78 -7.22 7.12
N ALA A 6 -2.32 -8.41 7.52
CA ALA A 6 -2.29 -8.84 8.91
C ALA A 6 -1.46 -7.89 9.80
N LYS A 7 -0.40 -7.29 9.24
CA LYS A 7 0.39 -6.29 9.95
C LYS A 7 -0.38 -4.97 10.13
N LEU A 8 -1.14 -4.54 9.12
CA LEU A 8 -1.99 -3.35 9.22
C LEU A 8 -3.10 -3.56 10.26
N GLU A 9 -3.80 -4.71 10.22
CA GLU A 9 -4.85 -5.08 11.17
C GLU A 9 -4.34 -5.10 12.62
N ALA A 10 -3.18 -5.73 12.86
CA ALA A 10 -2.59 -5.76 14.19
C ALA A 10 -2.28 -4.36 14.74
N VAL A 11 -1.79 -3.45 13.90
CA VAL A 11 -1.51 -2.06 14.30
C VAL A 11 -2.82 -1.28 14.56
N LEU A 12 -3.85 -1.48 13.72
CA LEU A 12 -5.17 -0.89 13.92
C LEU A 12 -5.85 -1.39 15.21
N ALA A 13 -5.65 -2.66 15.57
CA ALA A 13 -6.13 -3.26 16.80
C ALA A 13 -5.31 -2.88 18.04
N GLY A 14 -4.23 -2.08 17.88
CA GLY A 14 -3.36 -1.68 18.99
C GLY A 14 -2.43 -2.79 19.50
N LEU A 15 -2.30 -3.90 18.77
CA LEU A 15 -1.44 -5.04 19.13
C LEU A 15 0.05 -4.78 18.85
N GLY A 16 0.40 -3.63 18.27
CA GLY A 16 1.78 -3.23 18.06
C GLY A 16 1.96 -1.97 17.22
N CYS A 17 3.21 -1.63 16.93
CA CYS A 17 3.60 -0.54 16.04
C CYS A 17 4.75 -0.97 15.13
N GLY A 18 4.93 -0.29 14.00
CA GLY A 18 6.04 -0.58 13.10
C GLY A 18 5.92 0.09 11.74
N PHE A 19 6.84 -0.27 10.84
CA PHE A 19 6.88 0.28 9.49
C PHE A 19 5.85 -0.38 8.57
N LEU A 20 5.06 0.46 7.89
CA LEU A 20 4.11 0.11 6.84
C LEU A 20 4.31 1.09 5.66
N PRO A 21 4.07 0.67 4.40
CA PRO A 21 4.07 1.59 3.26
C PRO A 21 3.08 2.73 3.43
N GLY A 22 3.51 3.95 3.12
CA GLY A 22 2.69 5.16 3.26
C GLY A 22 1.35 5.06 2.53
N CYS A 23 1.34 4.55 1.30
CA CYS A 23 0.12 4.38 0.49
C CYS A 23 -0.99 3.55 1.18
N LEU A 24 -0.62 2.58 2.04
CA LEU A 24 -1.60 1.74 2.75
C LEU A 24 -2.16 2.42 4.00
N VAL A 25 -1.30 3.17 4.70
CA VAL A 25 -1.68 3.79 5.97
C VAL A 25 -2.22 5.20 5.82
N GLN A 26 -2.01 5.85 4.67
CA GLN A 26 -2.39 7.25 4.46
C GLN A 26 -3.88 7.49 4.72
N HIS A 27 -4.76 6.62 4.19
CA HIS A 27 -6.19 6.73 4.42
C HIS A 27 -6.56 6.58 5.91
N CYS A 28 -6.04 5.53 6.57
CA CYS A 28 -6.28 5.30 8.00
C CYS A 28 -5.70 6.42 8.88
N ALA A 29 -4.56 7.01 8.49
CA ALA A 29 -3.95 8.14 9.18
C ALA A 29 -4.78 9.42 8.99
N ASN A 30 -5.29 9.67 7.78
CA ASN A 30 -6.18 10.80 7.50
C ASN A 30 -7.49 10.72 8.30
N LEU A 31 -8.01 9.50 8.52
CA LEU A 31 -9.17 9.24 9.38
C LEU A 31 -8.84 9.28 10.88
N GLY A 32 -7.59 9.48 11.27
CA GLY A 32 -7.16 9.49 12.68
C GLY A 32 -7.08 8.11 13.35
N LYS A 33 -7.28 7.01 12.61
CA LYS A 33 -7.15 5.64 13.13
C LYS A 33 -5.70 5.25 13.40
N LEU A 34 -4.76 5.88 12.71
CA LEU A 34 -3.33 5.66 12.87
C LEU A 34 -2.60 6.99 13.07
N LYS A 35 -1.53 6.98 13.86
CA LYS A 35 -0.63 8.12 14.02
C LYS A 35 0.76 7.79 13.51
N VAL A 36 1.18 8.44 12.42
CA VAL A 36 2.54 8.34 11.89
C VAL A 36 3.51 8.95 12.91
N LYS A 37 4.62 8.26 13.17
CA LYS A 37 5.65 8.68 14.13
C LYS A 37 6.96 8.91 13.40
N ALA A 38 7.64 10.00 13.74
CA ALA A 38 9.02 10.22 13.33
C ALA A 38 9.93 9.22 14.05
N VAL A 39 10.85 8.60 13.31
CA VAL A 39 11.82 7.66 13.85
C VAL A 39 13.21 8.31 13.88
N LYS A 40 14.02 7.97 14.88
CA LYS A 40 15.39 8.49 15.02
C LYS A 40 16.26 8.17 13.79
N GLU A 41 16.03 7.00 13.20
CA GLU A 41 16.71 6.53 12.00
C GLU A 41 15.67 6.24 10.91
N PRO A 42 15.47 7.15 9.94
CA PRO A 42 14.56 6.93 8.82
C PRO A 42 15.03 5.76 7.97
N ARG A 43 14.12 4.84 7.63
CA ARG A 43 14.43 3.84 6.60
C ARG A 43 14.54 4.53 5.24
N PRO A 44 15.48 4.11 4.38
CA PRO A 44 15.52 4.56 3.00
C PRO A 44 14.20 4.21 2.31
N ILE A 45 13.74 5.13 1.45
CA ILE A 45 12.56 4.93 0.62
C ILE A 45 12.83 3.71 -0.27
N LYS A 46 11.98 2.68 -0.15
CA LYS A 46 12.05 1.53 -1.04
C LYS A 46 11.30 1.85 -2.32
N GLN A 47 11.97 1.68 -3.45
CA GLN A 47 11.32 1.75 -4.76
C GLN A 47 10.53 0.47 -5.01
N PHE A 48 9.31 0.62 -5.52
CA PHE A 48 8.52 -0.47 -6.05
C PHE A 48 8.74 -0.55 -7.56
N PHE A 49 8.82 -1.77 -8.08
CA PHE A 49 9.02 -2.02 -9.49
C PHE A 49 7.85 -2.85 -10.01
N ALA A 50 7.33 -2.46 -11.19
CA ALA A 50 6.46 -3.31 -11.98
C ALA A 50 7.32 -4.04 -13.02
N ALA A 51 7.04 -5.33 -13.23
CA ALA A 51 7.73 -6.15 -14.22
C ALA A 51 6.70 -6.86 -15.09
N TRP A 52 7.03 -7.00 -16.37
CA TRP A 52 6.24 -7.72 -17.37
C TRP A 52 7.19 -8.53 -18.26
N ASN A 53 6.64 -9.51 -18.98
CA ASN A 53 7.40 -10.31 -19.92
C ASN A 53 7.70 -9.49 -21.19
N THR A 54 8.96 -9.48 -21.64
CA THR A 54 9.38 -8.76 -22.86
C THR A 54 8.79 -9.35 -24.14
N GLY A 55 8.35 -10.61 -24.13
CA GLY A 55 7.61 -11.21 -25.24
C GLY A 55 6.17 -10.69 -25.39
N ASP A 56 5.61 -10.12 -24.31
CA ASP A 56 4.25 -9.60 -24.29
C ASP A 56 4.26 -8.08 -24.49
N ALA A 57 4.44 -7.64 -25.73
CA ALA A 57 4.48 -6.21 -26.11
C ALA A 57 3.16 -5.70 -26.72
N GLY A 58 2.06 -6.42 -26.52
CA GLY A 58 0.75 -6.08 -27.06
C GLY A 58 0.16 -4.79 -26.47
N LEU A 59 -0.87 -4.24 -27.13
CA LEU A 59 -1.54 -2.99 -26.74
C LEU A 59 -2.03 -2.99 -25.28
N GLY A 60 -2.45 -4.15 -24.75
CA GLY A 60 -2.87 -4.26 -23.36
C GLY A 60 -1.73 -4.06 -22.35
N VAL A 61 -0.54 -4.60 -22.62
CA VAL A 61 0.63 -4.41 -21.74
C VAL A 61 1.10 -2.96 -21.82
N GLN A 62 1.13 -2.36 -23.01
CA GLN A 62 1.47 -0.94 -23.16
C GLN A 62 0.52 -0.04 -22.37
N TRP A 63 -0.79 -0.31 -22.44
CA TRP A 63 -1.78 0.41 -21.64
C TRP A 63 -1.52 0.29 -20.13
N TRP A 64 -1.20 -0.92 -19.64
CA TRP A 64 -0.87 -1.13 -18.23
C TRP A 64 0.42 -0.41 -17.82
N ILE A 65 1.47 -0.43 -18.65
CA ILE A 65 2.70 0.31 -18.39
C ILE A 65 2.42 1.81 -18.30
N GLU A 66 1.64 2.35 -19.22
CA GLU A 66 1.25 3.76 -19.22
C GLU A 66 0.49 4.10 -17.93
N LYS A 67 -0.49 3.29 -17.53
CA LYS A 67 -1.24 3.50 -16.30
C LYS A 67 -0.42 3.35 -15.03
N LEU A 68 0.44 2.34 -14.95
CA LEU A 68 1.32 2.15 -13.79
C LEU A 68 2.41 3.24 -13.69
N SER A 69 2.75 3.88 -14.81
CA SER A 69 3.67 5.01 -14.84
C SER A 69 3.02 6.33 -14.41
N GLN A 70 1.69 6.38 -14.34
CA GLN A 70 0.97 7.51 -13.74
C GLN A 70 1.08 7.38 -12.22
N GLY A 71 1.86 8.26 -11.58
CA GLY A 71 2.33 8.10 -10.19
C GLY A 71 1.24 7.91 -9.13
N ASP A 72 0.03 8.39 -9.37
CA ASP A 72 -1.09 8.26 -8.44
C ASP A 72 -1.86 6.94 -8.60
N PHE A 73 -1.77 6.29 -9.77
CA PHE A 73 -2.55 5.09 -10.07
C PHE A 73 -2.21 3.93 -9.13
N ILE A 74 -0.92 3.74 -8.79
CA ILE A 74 -0.50 2.70 -7.85
C ILE A 74 -1.01 2.99 -6.44
N ASN A 75 -0.98 4.26 -6.02
CA ASN A 75 -1.49 4.66 -4.71
C ASN A 75 -3.01 4.41 -4.62
N ASP A 76 -3.76 4.83 -5.65
CA ASP A 76 -5.21 4.65 -5.72
C ASP A 76 -5.61 3.18 -5.78
N ALA A 77 -4.95 2.37 -6.61
CA ALA A 77 -5.22 0.94 -6.74
C ALA A 77 -4.97 0.17 -5.44
N LEU A 78 -3.95 0.55 -4.66
CA LEU A 78 -3.65 -0.05 -3.36
C LEU A 78 -4.65 0.39 -2.27
N ILE A 79 -5.17 1.62 -2.36
CA ILE A 79 -6.20 2.12 -1.45
C ILE A 79 -7.49 1.31 -1.61
N VAL A 80 -7.93 1.00 -2.83
CA VAL A 80 -9.19 0.28 -3.11
C VAL A 80 -9.21 -1.11 -2.46
N LYS A 81 -8.07 -1.84 -2.44
CA LYS A 81 -7.98 -3.14 -1.75
C LYS A 81 -8.04 -3.01 -0.23
N THR A 82 -7.45 -1.95 0.32
CA THR A 82 -7.43 -1.72 1.77
C THR A 82 -8.82 -1.33 2.31
N LEU A 83 -9.65 -0.69 1.48
CA LEU A 83 -11.04 -0.32 1.83
C LEU A 83 -12.03 -1.49 1.70
N ALA A 84 -11.78 -2.45 0.80
CA ALA A 84 -12.65 -3.61 0.62
C ALA A 84 -12.46 -4.68 1.71
N ALA A 85 -11.36 -4.64 2.45
CA ALA A 85 -11.03 -5.58 3.51
C ALA A 85 -11.40 -5.07 4.91
N THR A 86 -12.64 -4.59 5.12
CA THR A 86 -13.28 -4.67 6.46
C THR A 86 -14.78 -4.32 6.42
N PRO A 87 -15.68 -5.26 6.71
CA PRO A 87 -16.66 -5.03 7.75
C PRO A 87 -15.96 -5.33 9.08
N LEU A 88 -15.66 -4.30 9.87
CA LEU A 88 -15.44 -4.50 11.30
C LEU A 88 -16.76 -5.08 11.84
N SER A 89 -16.81 -6.40 12.04
CA SER A 89 -17.86 -7.00 12.86
C SER A 89 -17.63 -6.62 14.33
N PRO A 90 -18.73 -6.50 15.10
CA PRO A 90 -18.76 -5.87 16.42
C PRO A 90 -17.97 -6.62 17.50
#